data_AF-A0A2D7T0X3-F1
#
_entry.id   AF-A0A2D7T0X3-F1
#
_cell.length_a   1.000
_cell.length_b   1.000
_cell.length_c   1.000
_cell.angle_alpha   90.00
_cell.angle_beta   90.00
_cell.angle_gamma   90.00
#
_symmetry.space_group_name_H-M   'P 1'
#
loop_
_entity.id
_entity.type
_entity.pdbx_description
1 polymer ?
#
loop_
_entity_poly.entity_id
_entity_poly.type
_entity_poly.pdbx_seq_one_letter_code
_entity_poly.pdbx_strand_id
1 'polypeptide(L)' 'MIKLELKRDGTQNITKVCNMCGCHIEDLVIEDIMIKKDSDVTVKDKDGNEITRTELPSDLKECKCETCND' A
#
# COMPACT_ATOMS: atom_id res chain seq x y z
N MET A 1 3.09 3.66 7.18
CA MET A 1 1.82 3.05 7.64
C MET A 1 0.80 3.18 6.52
N ILE A 2 -0.05 2.17 6.30
CA ILE A 2 -1.13 2.21 5.30
C ILE A 2 -2.41 2.72 5.96
N LYS A 3 -3.05 3.72 5.35
CA LYS A 3 -4.36 4.25 5.72
C LYS A 3 -5.37 3.92 4.63
N LEU A 4 -6.48 3.31 5.03
CA LEU A 4 -7.63 3.00 4.17
C LEU A 4 -8.79 3.93 4.52
N GLU A 5 -9.31 4.65 3.54
CA GLU A 5 -10.52 5.46 3.66
C GLU A 5 -11.59 4.90 2.74
N LEU A 6 -12.71 4.45 3.35
CA LEU A 6 -13.88 3.96 2.65
C LEU A 6 -14.92 5.07 2.55
N LYS A 7 -15.20 5.55 1.35
CA LYS A 7 -16.21 6.58 1.10
C LYS A 7 -17.58 5.94 0.89
N ARG A 8 -18.64 6.73 1.13
CA ARG A 8 -20.05 6.26 1.03
C ARG A 8 -20.47 5.83 -0.38
N ASP A 9 -19.78 6.30 -1.40
CA ASP A 9 -19.97 5.96 -2.81
C ASP A 9 -19.26 4.65 -3.22
N GLY A 10 -18.58 3.98 -2.27
CA GLY A 10 -17.82 2.77 -2.52
C GLY A 10 -16.38 3.03 -2.99
N THR A 11 -15.96 4.29 -3.13
CA THR A 11 -14.58 4.64 -3.46
C THR A 11 -13.66 4.31 -2.28
N GLN A 12 -12.56 3.61 -2.58
CA GLN A 12 -11.52 3.27 -1.61
C GLN A 12 -10.29 4.13 -1.90
N ASN A 13 -9.88 4.93 -0.93
CA ASN A 13 -8.61 5.64 -0.99
C ASN A 13 -7.60 4.90 -0.11
N ILE A 14 -6.52 4.43 -0.71
CA ILE A 14 -5.41 3.79 0.00
C ILE A 14 -4.26 4.76 -0.06
N THR A 15 -3.73 5.15 1.10
CA THR A 15 -2.61 6.09 1.18
C THR A 15 -1.56 5.55 2.11
N LYS A 16 -0.30 5.82 1.81
CA LYS A 16 0.77 5.68 2.77
C LYS A 16 0.93 6.97 3.53
N VAL A 17 0.92 6.84 4.85
CA VAL A 17 1.18 7.91 5.79
C VAL A 17 2.38 7.58 6.64
N CYS A 18 3.12 8.60 7.06
CA CYS A 18 4.17 8.41 8.03
C CYS A 18 3.57 8.00 9.38
N ASN A 19 4.16 7.01 10.05
CA ASN A 19 3.75 6.59 11.40
C ASN A 19 4.26 7.52 12.52
N MET A 20 5.16 8.46 12.21
CA MET A 20 5.70 9.45 13.16
C MET A 20 5.02 10.82 13.00
N CYS A 21 5.17 11.45 11.81
CA CYS A 21 4.65 12.78 11.52
C CYS A 21 3.16 12.79 11.09
N GLY A 22 2.59 11.63 10.71
CA GLY A 22 1.22 11.53 10.19
C GLY A 22 1.01 12.14 8.81
N CYS A 23 2.05 12.66 8.15
CA CYS A 23 1.93 13.26 6.83
C CYS A 23 1.57 12.21 5.77
N HIS A 24 0.92 12.67 4.70
CA HIS A 24 0.76 11.91 3.48
C HIS A 24 2.12 11.75 2.80
N ILE A 25 2.40 10.55 2.29
CA ILE A 25 3.63 10.21 1.57
C ILE A 25 3.30 9.91 0.11
N GLU A 26 2.37 8.99 -0.13
CA GLU A 26 1.99 8.55 -1.47
C GLU A 26 0.56 7.99 -1.47
N ASP A 27 -0.14 8.16 -2.58
CA ASP A 27 -1.38 7.44 -2.87
C ASP A 27 -1.02 6.07 -3.46
N LEU A 28 -1.67 5.02 -2.95
CA LEU A 28 -1.42 3.63 -3.34
C LEU A 28 -2.61 3.08 -4.10
N VAL A 29 -2.35 2.13 -4.99
CA VAL A 29 -3.37 1.25 -5.57
C VAL A 29 -3.39 -0.09 -4.84
N ILE A 30 -4.47 -0.86 -4.99
CA ILE A 30 -4.64 -2.16 -4.30
C ILE A 30 -3.46 -3.10 -4.59
N GLU A 31 -3.00 -3.11 -5.84
CA GLU A 31 -1.89 -3.94 -6.29
C GLU A 31 -0.54 -3.54 -5.68
N ASP A 32 -0.38 -2.37 -5.07
CA ASP A 32 0.86 -1.99 -4.35
C ASP A 32 0.97 -2.65 -2.97
N ILE A 33 -0.18 -2.90 -2.34
CA ILE A 33 -0.27 -3.46 -0.98
C ILE A 33 -0.63 -4.94 -0.96
N MET A 34 -0.90 -5.53 -2.13
CA MET A 34 -1.32 -6.91 -2.24
C MET A 34 -0.12 -7.86 -2.08
N ILE A 35 -0.29 -8.84 -1.19
CA ILE A 35 0.65 -9.94 -0.96
C ILE A 35 -0.02 -11.27 -1.29
N LYS A 36 0.68 -12.13 -2.04
CA LYS A 36 0.23 -13.48 -2.35
C LYS A 36 0.74 -14.42 -1.26
N LYS A 37 -0.19 -14.98 -0.49
CA LYS A 37 0.12 -16.14 0.37
C LYS A 37 0.20 -17.40 -0.49
N ASP A 38 0.87 -18.41 0.06
CA ASP A 38 0.94 -19.72 -0.58
C ASP A 38 -0.48 -20.28 -0.76
N SER A 39 -0.90 -20.30 -2.01
CA SER A 39 -2.25 -20.64 -2.45
C SER A 39 -2.23 -20.85 -3.96
N ASP A 40 -3.17 -21.69 -4.43
CA ASP A 40 -3.35 -22.03 -5.85
C ASP A 40 -3.99 -20.89 -6.66
N VAL A 41 -4.29 -19.75 -6.02
CA VAL A 41 -4.95 -18.61 -6.67
C VAL A 41 -3.93 -17.77 -7.41
N THR A 42 -4.10 -17.60 -8.72
CA THR A 42 -3.36 -16.60 -9.49
C THR A 42 -3.96 -15.22 -9.28
N VAL A 43 -3.18 -14.31 -8.73
CA VAL A 43 -3.55 -12.90 -8.55
C VAL A 43 -2.81 -12.08 -9.59
N LYS A 44 -3.53 -11.25 -10.34
CA LYS A 44 -2.95 -10.38 -11.37
C LYS A 44 -3.21 -8.91 -11.06
N ASP A 45 -2.26 -8.08 -11.46
CA ASP A 45 -2.44 -6.63 -11.50
C ASP A 45 -3.36 -6.23 -12.67
N LYS A 46 -3.69 -4.93 -12.75
CA LYS A 46 -4.53 -4.38 -13.83
C LYS A 46 -3.92 -4.52 -15.23
N ASP A 47 -2.61 -4.69 -15.33
CA ASP A 47 -1.86 -4.83 -16.59
C ASP A 47 -1.70 -6.30 -17.00
N GLY A 48 -2.16 -7.24 -16.15
CA GLY A 48 -2.15 -8.68 -16.38
C GLY A 48 -0.91 -9.41 -15.86
N ASN A 49 0.01 -8.74 -15.16
CA ASN A 49 1.17 -9.37 -14.56
C ASN A 49 0.80 -10.08 -13.25
N GLU A 50 1.43 -11.22 -12.99
CA GLU A 50 1.18 -11.97 -11.77
C GLU A 50 1.85 -11.33 -10.55
N ILE A 51 1.07 -11.12 -9.50
CA ILE A 51 1.58 -10.66 -8.21
C ILE A 51 2.14 -11.86 -7.45
N THR A 52 3.47 -11.95 -7.37
CA THR A 52 4.17 -13.06 -6.70
C THR A 52 4.75 -12.69 -5.33
N ARG A 53 4.70 -11.40 -4.96
CA ARG A 53 5.31 -10.92 -3.71
C ARG A 53 4.60 -11.49 -2.49
N THR A 54 5.38 -12.03 -1.55
CA THR A 54 4.88 -12.65 -0.31
C THR A 54 4.90 -11.72 0.88
N GLU A 55 5.63 -10.59 0.77
CA GLU A 55 5.77 -9.58 1.81
C GLU A 55 5.52 -8.18 1.26
N LEU A 56 5.13 -7.27 2.16
CA LEU A 56 5.05 -5.86 1.86
C LEU A 56 6.46 -5.29 1.60
N PRO A 57 6.63 -4.44 0.57
CA PRO A 57 7.86 -3.70 0.33
C PRO A 57 8.35 -2.97 1.57
N SER A 58 9.66 -2.98 1.83
CA SER A 58 10.27 -2.30 2.97
C SER A 58 9.95 -0.81 3.02
N ASP A 59 9.86 -0.16 1.86
CA ASP A 59 9.51 1.25 1.79
C ASP A 59 8.09 1.53 2.28
N LEU A 60 7.14 0.58 2.20
CA LEU A 60 5.80 0.72 2.79
C LEU A 60 5.80 0.52 4.31
N LYS A 61 6.79 -0.23 4.83
CA LYS A 61 6.97 -0.52 6.26
C LYS A 61 7.65 0.64 7.00
N GLU A 62 8.61 1.32 6.34
CA GLU A 62 9.39 2.41 6.92
C GLU A 62 8.75 3.79 6.66
N CYS A 63 8.84 4.71 7.63
CA CYS A 63 8.55 6.13 7.35
C CYS A 63 9.83 6.85 6.95
N LYS A 64 9.82 7.44 5.75
CA LYS A 64 10.80 8.40 5.26
C LYS A 64 10.04 9.64 4.79
N CYS A 65 9.56 10.47 5.73
CA CYS A 65 8.96 11.78 5.41
C CYS A 65 10.03 12.88 5.60
N GLU A 66 10.11 13.86 4.70
CA GLU A 66 11.01 15.01 4.84
C GLU A 66 10.76 15.76 6.16
N THR A 67 9.50 15.74 6.62
CA THR A 67 9.04 16.36 7.87
C THR A 67 9.43 15.60 9.15
N CYS A 68 10.04 14.41 9.04
CA CYS A 68 10.54 13.63 10.19
C CYS A 68 12.04 13.79 10.42
N ASN A 69 12.73 14.52 9.55
CA ASN A 69 14.16 14.80 9.66
C ASN A 69 14.46 16.16 10.32
N ASP A 70 13.45 16.83 10.91
CA ASP A 70 13.58 18.01 11.78
C ASP A 70 13.36 17.64 13.25
#